data_AF-A0A1V6FAY3-F1
#
_entry.id   AF-A0A1V6FAY3-F1
#
_cell.length_a   1.000
_cell.length_b   1.000
_cell.length_c   1.000
_cell.angle_alpha   90.00
_cell.angle_beta   90.00
_cell.angle_gamma   90.00
#
_symmetry.space_group_name_H-M   'P 1'
#
loop_
_entity.id
_entity.type
_entity.pdbx_description
1 polymer ?
#
loop_
_entity_poly.entity_id
_entity_poly.type
_entity_poly.pdbx_seq_one_letter_code
_entity_poly.pdbx_strand_id
1 'polypeptide(L)'
;MKRLLNLLILLIPIMLFGQFEPIVGDAGIHYSFANPQITQEGGISYFEFDLMAQATPDEQGNMTRIGDGNIWLYFNTEAFGEDLFTNDNVTVTNGTLLASEGYPFPLYWIGLNDTADPHQNPSLPLLALTFLYELDVPNDIYANQLPATPTQLMHVKF
;
A
#
# COMPACT_ATOMS: atom_id res chain seq x y z
N MET A 1 -28.44 -49.98 8.60
CA MET A 1 -27.06 -49.71 8.12
C MET A 1 -26.99 -49.14 6.70
N LYS A 2 -27.62 -49.76 5.68
CA LYS A 2 -27.59 -49.27 4.29
C LYS A 2 -28.08 -47.82 4.10
N ARG A 3 -29.13 -47.40 4.83
CA ARG A 3 -29.66 -46.02 4.76
C ARG A 3 -28.73 -44.98 5.38
N LEU A 4 -27.98 -45.34 6.41
CA LEU A 4 -27.00 -44.46 7.07
C LEU A 4 -25.75 -44.29 6.19
N LEU A 5 -25.33 -45.37 5.53
CA LEU A 5 -24.21 -45.37 4.59
C LEU A 5 -24.51 -44.50 3.36
N ASN A 6 -25.73 -44.58 2.81
CA ASN A 6 -26.14 -43.74 1.68
C ASN A 6 -26.20 -42.25 2.05
N LEU A 7 -26.62 -41.92 3.28
CA LEU A 7 -26.63 -40.53 3.77
C LEU A 7 -25.20 -40.00 3.92
N LEU A 8 -24.28 -40.82 4.43
CA LEU A 8 -22.88 -40.46 4.59
C LEU A 8 -22.20 -40.19 3.24
N ILE A 9 -22.45 -41.04 2.24
CA ILE A 9 -21.92 -40.88 0.88
C ILE A 9 -22.46 -39.61 0.21
N LEU A 10 -23.71 -39.21 0.51
CA LEU A 10 -24.31 -37.99 -0.04
C LEU A 10 -23.76 -36.71 0.62
N LEU A 11 -23.32 -36.80 1.87
CA LEU A 11 -22.79 -35.65 2.64
C LEU A 11 -21.28 -35.42 2.41
N ILE A 12 -20.52 -36.44 2.00
CA ILE A 12 -19.08 -36.31 1.70
C ILE A 12 -18.79 -35.26 0.63
N PRO A 13 -19.48 -35.22 -0.53
CA PRO A 13 -19.29 -34.17 -1.52
C PRO A 13 -19.60 -32.77 -0.96
N ILE A 14 -20.67 -32.62 -0.19
CA ILE A 14 -21.10 -31.33 0.37
C ILE A 14 -20.08 -30.80 1.39
N MET A 15 -19.52 -31.69 2.22
CA MET A 15 -18.45 -31.34 3.15
C MET A 15 -17.13 -31.02 2.45
N LEU A 16 -16.83 -31.68 1.32
CA LEU A 16 -15.65 -31.38 0.51
C LEU A 16 -15.79 -30.04 -0.23
N PHE A 17 -16.95 -29.73 -0.82
CA PHE A 17 -17.18 -28.43 -1.49
C PHE A 17 -17.12 -27.24 -0.51
N GLY A 18 -17.56 -27.41 0.74
CA GLY A 18 -17.44 -26.36 1.77
C GLY A 18 -16.02 -26.12 2.31
N GLN A 19 -15.06 -26.97 1.96
CA GLN A 19 -13.65 -26.86 2.37
C GLN A 19 -12.75 -26.24 1.28
N PHE A 20 -13.28 -26.07 0.06
CA PHE A 20 -12.59 -25.47 -1.09
C PHE A 20 -13.17 -24.12 -1.51
N GLU A 21 -14.02 -23.49 -0.70
CA GLU A 21 -14.07 -22.04 -0.74
C GLU A 21 -12.64 -21.59 -0.40
N PRO A 22 -11.97 -20.78 -1.24
CA PRO A 22 -10.75 -20.15 -0.78
C PRO A 22 -11.15 -19.46 0.52
N ILE A 23 -10.56 -19.90 1.64
CA ILE A 23 -10.59 -19.11 2.86
C ILE A 23 -10.25 -17.72 2.36
N VAL A 24 -11.15 -16.75 2.58
CA VAL A 24 -10.90 -15.32 2.37
C VAL A 24 -9.72 -15.03 3.28
N GLY A 25 -8.52 -15.35 2.78
CA GLY A 25 -7.28 -15.39 3.52
C GLY A 25 -6.90 -13.95 3.76
N ASP A 26 -6.53 -13.65 5.01
CA ASP A 26 -6.13 -12.35 5.52
C ASP A 26 -5.79 -11.37 4.40
N ALA A 27 -6.71 -10.45 4.12
CA ALA A 27 -6.48 -9.43 3.12
C ALA A 27 -5.24 -8.62 3.53
N GLY A 28 -4.22 -8.66 2.70
CA GLY A 28 -2.96 -7.97 2.87
C GLY A 28 -2.75 -6.91 1.80
N ILE A 29 -1.68 -6.15 1.98
CA ILE A 29 -1.20 -5.17 1.00
C ILE A 29 0.21 -5.57 0.61
N HIS A 30 0.46 -5.73 -0.68
CA HIS A 30 1.80 -5.90 -1.22
C HIS A 30 2.28 -4.56 -1.79
N TYR A 31 3.41 -4.08 -1.30
CA TYR A 31 4.07 -2.88 -1.78
C TYR A 31 5.24 -3.22 -2.71
N SER A 32 5.43 -2.45 -3.77
CA SER A 32 6.55 -2.60 -4.69
C SER A 32 6.99 -1.25 -5.26
N PHE A 33 8.19 -1.20 -5.85
CA PHE A 33 8.68 -0.03 -6.55
C PHE A 33 8.54 -0.20 -8.07
N ALA A 34 8.21 0.86 -8.78
CA ALA A 34 8.13 0.89 -10.23
C ALA A 34 8.71 2.18 -10.81
N ASN A 35 8.96 2.17 -12.13
CA ASN A 35 9.38 3.34 -12.91
C ASN A 35 10.57 4.14 -12.34
N PRO A 36 11.66 3.51 -11.89
CA PRO A 36 12.83 4.25 -11.41
C PRO A 36 13.46 5.03 -12.55
N GLN A 37 13.74 6.31 -12.33
CA GLN A 37 14.32 7.19 -13.33
C GLN A 37 15.16 8.30 -12.69
N ILE A 38 16.04 8.89 -13.50
CA ILE A 38 16.74 10.13 -13.13
C ILE A 38 16.19 11.24 -14.01
N THR A 39 15.64 12.28 -13.40
CA THR A 39 15.16 13.48 -14.09
C THR A 39 16.11 14.65 -13.82
N GLN A 40 15.98 15.71 -14.61
CA GLN A 40 16.72 16.95 -14.39
C GLN A 40 15.76 18.15 -14.41
N GLU A 41 15.85 18.98 -13.38
CA GLU A 41 15.06 20.19 -13.25
C GLU A 41 15.95 21.29 -12.65
N GLY A 42 15.99 22.46 -13.28
CA GLY A 42 16.82 23.58 -12.81
C GLY A 42 18.33 23.29 -12.74
N GLY A 43 18.83 22.26 -13.45
CA GLY A 43 20.23 21.82 -13.39
C GLY A 43 20.54 20.88 -12.22
N ILE A 44 19.54 20.51 -11.41
CA ILE A 44 19.62 19.52 -10.34
C ILE A 44 19.11 18.19 -10.91
N SER A 45 19.77 17.09 -10.55
CA SER A 45 19.33 15.74 -10.92
C SER A 45 18.57 15.12 -9.77
N TYR A 46 17.43 14.51 -10.06
CA TYR A 46 16.56 13.88 -9.09
C TYR A 46 16.43 12.38 -9.38
N PHE A 47 16.36 11.56 -8.35
CA PHE A 47 15.98 10.15 -8.48
C PHE A 47 14.51 10.01 -8.14
N GLU A 48 13.73 9.53 -9.12
CA GLU A 48 12.29 9.41 -9.01
C GLU A 48 11.86 7.95 -9.16
N PHE A 49 10.82 7.56 -8.43
CA PHE A 49 10.19 6.26 -8.55
C PHE A 49 8.74 6.30 -8.08
N ASP A 50 7.99 5.29 -8.46
CA ASP A 50 6.63 5.07 -8.00
C ASP A 50 6.59 3.99 -6.93
N LEU A 51 5.93 4.29 -5.82
CA LEU A 51 5.54 3.31 -4.82
C LEU A 51 4.17 2.76 -5.22
N MET A 52 4.10 1.46 -5.41
CA MET A 52 2.90 0.74 -5.86
C MET A 52 2.31 -0.04 -4.70
N ALA A 53 0.99 -0.19 -4.68
CA ALA A 53 0.28 -1.07 -3.76
C ALA A 53 -0.75 -1.93 -4.51
N GLN A 54 -0.97 -3.14 -4.00
CA GLN A 54 -2.04 -4.05 -4.45
C GLN A 54 -2.57 -4.89 -3.28
N ALA A 55 -3.79 -5.39 -3.43
CA ALA A 55 -4.36 -6.40 -2.57
C ALA A 55 -3.60 -7.72 -2.75
N THR A 56 -3.40 -8.45 -1.66
CA THR A 56 -2.90 -9.82 -1.67
C THR A 56 -3.71 -10.69 -0.70
N PRO A 57 -4.07 -11.93 -1.07
CA PRO A 57 -3.86 -12.54 -2.38
C PRO A 57 -4.74 -11.87 -3.46
N ASP A 58 -4.43 -12.09 -4.75
CA ASP A 58 -5.07 -11.39 -5.89
C ASP A 58 -6.61 -11.53 -5.89
N GLU A 59 -7.15 -12.63 -5.35
CA GLU A 59 -8.59 -12.86 -5.22
C GLU A 59 -9.29 -11.81 -4.32
N GLN A 60 -8.54 -11.08 -3.48
CA GLN A 60 -9.04 -9.98 -2.65
C GLN A 60 -9.14 -8.64 -3.39
N GLY A 61 -8.83 -8.61 -4.69
CA GLY A 61 -8.87 -7.40 -5.50
C GLY A 61 -10.22 -6.67 -5.42
N ASN A 62 -10.17 -5.40 -5.01
CA ASN A 62 -11.31 -4.51 -4.81
C ASN A 62 -12.33 -4.98 -3.75
N MET A 63 -12.02 -6.01 -2.97
CA MET A 63 -12.83 -6.47 -1.84
C MET A 63 -12.57 -5.66 -0.57
N THR A 64 -11.39 -5.03 -0.48
CA THR A 64 -11.00 -4.11 0.62
C THR A 64 -10.75 -2.70 0.09
N ARG A 65 -10.58 -1.75 1.02
CA ARG A 65 -10.27 -0.35 0.74
C ARG A 65 -8.95 0.03 1.39
N ILE A 66 -8.22 0.94 0.73
CA ILE A 66 -6.99 1.50 1.27
C ILE A 66 -7.35 2.54 2.34
N GLY A 67 -6.94 2.30 3.59
CA GLY A 67 -7.17 3.19 4.72
C GLY A 67 -5.98 4.11 4.96
N ASP A 68 -5.59 4.25 6.23
CA ASP A 68 -4.35 4.91 6.63
C ASP A 68 -3.16 3.97 6.49
N GLY A 69 -1.97 4.52 6.30
CA GLY A 69 -0.75 3.73 6.32
C GLY A 69 0.50 4.56 6.52
N ASN A 70 1.56 3.88 6.94
CA ASN A 70 2.87 4.47 7.16
C ASN A 70 3.93 3.54 6.58
N ILE A 71 4.80 4.09 5.73
CA ILE A 71 5.82 3.39 4.98
C ILE A 71 7.17 3.99 5.32
N TRP A 72 8.12 3.16 5.76
CA TRP A 72 9.48 3.58 6.09
C TRP A 72 10.43 3.24 4.96
N LEU A 73 11.09 4.26 4.41
CA LEU A 73 12.09 4.11 3.38
C LEU A 73 13.48 4.31 3.97
N TYR A 74 14.31 3.28 3.88
CA TYR A 74 15.75 3.43 4.02
C TYR A 74 16.31 4.09 2.76
N PHE A 75 17.25 5.01 2.95
CA PHE A 75 17.91 5.71 1.87
C PHE A 75 19.41 5.86 2.15
N ASN A 76 20.19 6.11 1.09
CA ASN A 76 21.62 6.33 1.21
C ASN A 76 21.90 7.83 1.44
N THR A 77 22.35 8.19 2.64
CA THR A 77 22.67 9.58 2.97
C THR A 77 23.85 10.16 2.20
N GLU A 78 24.80 9.33 1.73
CA GLU A 78 25.90 9.80 0.88
C GLU A 78 25.39 10.25 -0.50
N ALA A 79 24.28 9.67 -0.96
CA ALA A 79 23.69 9.98 -2.26
C ALA A 79 22.66 11.12 -2.20
N PHE A 80 21.82 11.13 -1.16
CA PHE A 80 20.65 12.01 -1.06
C PHE A 80 20.76 13.08 0.03
N GLY A 81 21.81 13.04 0.86
CA GLY A 81 21.96 13.91 2.03
C GLY A 81 21.26 13.35 3.26
N GLU A 82 21.22 14.16 4.33
CA GLU A 82 20.53 13.84 5.59
C GLU A 82 19.22 14.64 5.68
N ASP A 83 18.29 14.19 6.54
CA ASP A 83 17.01 14.84 6.83
C ASP A 83 16.28 15.35 5.58
N LEU A 84 15.91 14.40 4.70
CA LEU A 84 15.39 14.69 3.36
C LEU A 84 14.20 15.65 3.38
N PHE A 85 13.24 15.43 4.28
CA PHE A 85 12.05 16.26 4.35
C PHE A 85 12.35 17.65 4.94
N THR A 86 13.10 17.70 6.04
CA THR A 86 13.47 18.94 6.72
C THR A 86 14.31 19.86 5.84
N ASN A 87 15.11 19.28 4.95
CA ASN A 87 15.98 20.01 4.01
C ASN A 87 15.37 20.21 2.62
N ASP A 88 14.07 19.94 2.43
CA ASP A 88 13.37 20.07 1.13
C ASP A 88 14.01 19.25 -0.03
N ASN A 89 14.70 18.14 0.30
CA ASN A 89 15.33 17.21 -0.65
C ASN A 89 14.43 16.04 -1.03
N VAL A 90 13.13 16.12 -0.72
CA VAL A 90 12.16 15.11 -1.15
C VAL A 90 10.82 15.77 -1.45
N THR A 91 10.19 15.33 -2.53
CA THR A 91 8.79 15.62 -2.82
C THR A 91 8.04 14.31 -3.01
N VAL A 92 6.86 14.21 -2.41
CA VAL A 92 5.96 13.06 -2.55
C VAL A 92 4.59 13.55 -2.94
N THR A 93 3.98 12.91 -3.94
CA THR A 93 2.64 13.26 -4.43
C THR A 93 1.74 12.04 -4.49
N ASN A 94 0.43 12.25 -4.39
CA ASN A 94 -0.57 11.18 -4.48
C ASN A 94 -0.45 10.51 -5.85
N GLY A 95 -0.35 9.18 -5.83
CA GLY A 95 -0.57 8.35 -7.01
C GLY A 95 -2.05 8.15 -7.28
N THR A 96 -2.35 7.42 -8.35
CA THR A 96 -3.73 7.10 -8.76
C THR A 96 -4.56 6.44 -7.65
N LEU A 97 -3.95 5.61 -6.79
CA LEU A 97 -4.66 4.91 -5.72
C LEU A 97 -5.09 5.84 -4.58
N LEU A 98 -4.42 6.99 -4.41
CA LEU A 98 -4.77 8.02 -3.43
C LEU A 98 -5.43 9.24 -4.09
N ALA A 99 -5.79 9.14 -5.37
CA ALA A 99 -6.49 10.19 -6.08
C ALA A 99 -7.93 10.34 -5.59
N SER A 100 -8.46 11.55 -5.67
CA SER A 100 -9.85 11.87 -5.24
C SER A 100 -10.79 11.95 -6.44
N GLU A 101 -10.56 11.09 -7.45
CA GLU A 101 -11.35 11.11 -8.68
C GLU A 101 -12.84 10.89 -8.36
N GLY A 102 -13.69 11.79 -8.87
CA GLY A 102 -15.14 11.75 -8.62
C GLY A 102 -15.60 12.47 -7.35
N TYR A 103 -14.69 13.03 -6.56
CA TYR A 103 -15.02 13.79 -5.34
C TYR A 103 -14.53 15.24 -5.42
N PRO A 104 -15.28 16.22 -4.89
CA PRO A 104 -14.89 17.63 -4.91
C PRO A 104 -13.92 18.03 -3.78
N PHE A 105 -13.38 17.07 -3.04
CA PHE A 105 -12.49 17.25 -1.90
C PHE A 105 -11.39 16.17 -1.92
N PRO A 106 -10.22 16.43 -1.32
CA PRO A 106 -9.19 15.42 -1.14
C PRO A 106 -9.72 14.29 -0.23
N LEU A 107 -9.45 13.04 -0.60
CA LEU A 107 -9.72 11.87 0.22
C LEU A 107 -8.53 11.48 1.09
N TYR A 108 -7.31 11.79 0.63
CA TYR A 108 -6.09 11.38 1.29
C TYR A 108 -5.10 12.53 1.38
N TRP A 109 -4.44 12.62 2.52
CA TRP A 109 -3.33 13.51 2.79
C TRP A 109 -2.02 12.73 2.95
N ILE A 110 -0.90 13.31 2.52
CA ILE A 110 0.44 12.74 2.69
C ILE A 110 1.23 13.56 3.72
N GLY A 111 1.76 12.86 4.72
CA GLY A 111 2.68 13.40 5.72
C GLY A 111 4.07 12.79 5.58
N LEU A 112 5.09 13.64 5.67
CA LEU A 112 6.50 13.22 5.63
C LEU A 112 7.14 13.49 6.99
N ASN A 113 8.05 12.62 7.41
CA ASN A 113 8.84 12.83 8.62
C ASN A 113 10.22 12.16 8.50
N ASP A 114 11.27 12.93 8.76
CA ASP A 114 12.62 12.37 8.95
C ASP A 114 12.69 11.65 10.29
N THR A 115 13.19 10.42 10.27
CA THR A 115 13.34 9.59 11.46
C THR A 115 14.54 8.65 11.32
N ALA A 116 14.72 7.75 12.28
CA ALA A 116 15.75 6.74 12.24
C ALA A 116 15.25 5.43 12.83
N ASP A 117 15.75 4.30 12.34
CA ASP A 117 15.48 3.00 12.97
C ASP A 117 16.33 2.85 14.24
N PRO A 118 15.74 2.90 15.45
CA PRO A 118 16.48 2.75 16.69
C PRO A 118 16.96 1.30 16.92
N HIS A 119 16.49 0.34 16.12
CA HIS A 119 16.90 -1.06 16.23
C HIS A 119 18.21 -1.37 15.48
N GLN A 120 18.74 -0.43 14.69
CA GLN A 120 20.06 -0.53 14.06
C GLN A 120 21.15 0.14 14.89
N ASN A 121 22.40 -0.31 14.75
CA ASN A 121 23.57 0.31 15.38
C ASN A 121 24.74 0.49 14.38
N PRO A 122 25.04 1.73 13.92
CA PRO A 122 24.35 2.97 14.26
C PRO A 122 22.90 2.99 13.74
N SER A 123 22.05 3.82 14.34
CA SER A 123 20.68 4.02 13.83
C SER A 123 20.72 4.47 12.38
N LEU A 124 19.91 3.83 11.55
CA LEU A 124 19.87 4.14 10.12
C LEU A 124 18.80 5.19 9.83
N PRO A 125 19.10 6.24 9.05
CA PRO A 125 18.13 7.23 8.62
C PRO A 125 16.97 6.61 7.83
N LEU A 126 15.78 7.10 8.11
CA LEU A 126 14.52 6.67 7.53
C LEU A 126 13.69 7.88 7.12
N LEU A 127 13.08 7.82 5.95
CA LEU A 127 11.99 8.72 5.59
C LEU A 127 10.67 7.98 5.85
N ALA A 128 9.85 8.52 6.74
CA ALA A 128 8.49 8.03 6.97
C ALA A 128 7.50 8.73 6.04
N LEU A 129 6.82 7.94 5.21
CA LEU A 129 5.74 8.36 4.33
C LEU A 129 4.41 7.91 4.94
N THR A 130 3.61 8.86 5.41
CA THR A 130 2.28 8.62 5.98
C THR A 130 1.22 9.01 4.96
N PHE A 131 0.22 8.18 4.74
CA PHE A 131 -1.03 8.59 4.11
C PHE A 131 -2.17 8.42 5.08
N LEU A 132 -3.02 9.44 5.16
CA LEU A 132 -4.18 9.48 6.04
C LEU A 132 -5.43 9.67 5.20
N TYR A 133 -6.43 8.85 5.44
CA TYR A 133 -7.78 9.05 4.93
C TYR A 133 -8.46 10.18 5.70
N GLU A 134 -8.91 11.21 5.00
CA GLU A 134 -9.35 12.46 5.64
C GLU A 134 -10.82 12.45 6.08
N LEU A 135 -11.59 11.40 5.77
CA LEU A 135 -13.01 11.36 6.14
C LEU A 135 -13.28 10.46 7.35
N ASP A 136 -14.06 10.99 8.29
CA ASP A 136 -14.53 10.24 9.47
C ASP A 136 -15.52 9.12 9.12
N VAL A 137 -15.56 8.08 9.95
CA VAL A 137 -16.62 7.04 9.92
C VAL A 137 -18.01 7.70 10.06
N PRO A 138 -19.01 7.33 9.23
CA PRO A 138 -19.11 6.15 8.36
C PRO A 138 -18.76 6.40 6.88
N ASN A 139 -17.90 7.39 6.60
CA ASN A 139 -17.54 7.74 5.23
C ASN A 139 -16.44 6.84 4.64
N ASP A 140 -16.06 5.75 5.31
CA ASP A 140 -15.10 4.74 4.84
C ASP A 140 -15.53 4.07 3.51
N ILE A 141 -16.82 4.12 3.20
CA ILE A 141 -17.36 3.70 1.90
C ILE A 141 -16.76 4.46 0.71
N TYR A 142 -16.23 5.68 0.91
CA TYR A 142 -15.61 6.48 -0.15
C TYR A 142 -14.10 6.26 -0.28
N ALA A 143 -13.46 5.55 0.66
CA ALA A 143 -12.04 5.22 0.57
C ALA A 143 -11.79 4.40 -0.70
N ASN A 144 -10.66 4.59 -1.38
CA ASN A 144 -10.41 3.94 -2.65
C ASN A 144 -10.30 2.41 -2.48
N GLN A 145 -10.84 1.66 -3.45
CA GLN A 145 -10.70 0.20 -3.46
C GLN A 145 -9.23 -0.18 -3.68
N LEU A 146 -8.77 -1.22 -3.00
CA LEU A 146 -7.41 -1.75 -3.19
C LEU A 146 -7.45 -2.83 -4.30
N PRO A 147 -6.87 -2.58 -5.49
CA PRO A 147 -6.96 -3.50 -6.62
C PRO A 147 -5.97 -4.67 -6.49
N ALA A 148 -6.24 -5.77 -7.19
CA ALA A 148 -5.31 -6.91 -7.29
C ALA A 148 -4.07 -6.60 -8.13
N THR A 149 -4.12 -5.57 -9.00
CA THR A 149 -3.00 -5.15 -9.84
C THR A 149 -2.20 -4.03 -9.16
N PRO A 150 -0.86 -4.05 -9.20
CA PRO A 150 -0.04 -2.94 -8.69
C PRO A 150 -0.53 -1.60 -9.24
N THR A 151 -0.93 -0.71 -8.34
CA THR A 151 -1.43 0.62 -8.67
C THR A 151 -0.63 1.67 -7.91
N GLN A 152 -0.34 2.80 -8.55
CA GLN A 152 0.53 3.82 -7.99
C GLN A 152 -0.12 4.40 -6.71
N LEU A 153 0.52 4.15 -5.57
CA LEU A 153 0.17 4.71 -4.28
C LEU A 153 0.70 6.15 -4.17
N MET A 154 1.99 6.31 -4.45
CA MET A 154 2.68 7.60 -4.37
C MET A 154 3.75 7.68 -5.46
N HIS A 155 4.03 8.90 -5.90
CA HIS A 155 5.23 9.22 -6.65
C HIS A 155 6.23 9.91 -5.71
N VAL A 156 7.47 9.43 -5.68
CA VAL A 156 8.54 9.93 -4.80
C VAL A 156 9.69 10.47 -5.66
N LYS A 157 10.16 11.67 -5.31
CA LYS A 157 11.26 12.38 -5.95
C LYS A 157 12.29 12.82 -4.91
N PHE A 158 13.50 12.24 -4.95
CA PHE A 158 14.68 12.67 -4.18
C PHE A 158 15.56 13.59 -5.00
#